data_AF-M0B4S0-F1
#
_entry.id   AF-M0B4S0-F1
#
_cell.length_a   1.000
_cell.length_b   1.000
_cell.length_c   1.000
_cell.angle_alpha   90.00
_cell.angle_beta   90.00
_cell.angle_gamma   90.00
#
_symmetry.space_group_name_H-M   'P 1'
#
loop_
_entity.id
_entity.type
_entity.pdbx_description
1 polymer ?
#
loop_
_entity_poly.entity_id
_entity_poly.type
_entity_poly.pdbx_seq_one_letter_code
_entity_poly.pdbx_strand_id
1 'polypeptide(L)'
;MEDANANAAAPSGDESEPIRWRRDASTSRTVWALWSLGVGTFFAAISIVAFWRVYDLALQLGLGGVVLAAGAGVIATVLAFALTENTEQRLQRLTSRLPVSSPSGRGLERATDAALGTIAMMAIIVSLMVAGRVVSQNGLLGGIGAGPFTGLAAITIPLALLALVLASFLRSVGAFDREEGAIYLYDPEQAVDLDVIEAVSIRQVGSVAVLTLTYIERDGTYVAGPRRLVVPPAVAVAVQDVVESNR
;
A
#
# COMPACT_ATOMS: atom_id res chain seq x y z
N MET A 1 -6.78 3.70 38.33
CA MET A 1 -8.11 3.24 38.75
C MET A 1 -9.12 3.86 37.81
N GLU A 2 -9.91 3.15 37.04
CA GLU A 2 -9.95 1.76 36.59
C GLU A 2 -11.04 1.77 35.51
N ASP A 3 -10.67 1.24 34.35
CA ASP A 3 -11.46 0.61 33.28
C ASP A 3 -13.00 0.71 33.26
N ALA A 4 -13.50 1.15 32.10
CA ALA A 4 -14.71 0.58 31.50
C ALA A 4 -14.63 0.64 29.97
N ASN A 5 -13.84 -0.27 29.41
CA ASN A 5 -14.22 -1.17 28.31
C ASN A 5 -15.20 -0.60 27.27
N ALA A 6 -14.68 0.14 26.28
CA ALA A 6 -15.38 0.40 25.01
C ALA A 6 -15.39 -0.90 24.20
N ASN A 7 -16.35 -1.75 24.59
CA ASN A 7 -16.61 -3.05 24.03
C ASN A 7 -16.90 -2.93 22.52
N ALA A 8 -16.33 -3.87 21.78
CA ALA A 8 -16.53 -4.06 20.37
C ALA A 8 -18.02 -4.11 20.04
N ALA A 9 -18.50 -3.13 19.27
CA ALA A 9 -19.76 -3.28 18.55
C ALA A 9 -19.52 -4.32 17.45
N ALA A 10 -19.88 -5.58 17.74
CA ALA A 10 -20.13 -6.58 16.71
C ALA A 10 -21.11 -5.97 15.68
N PRO A 11 -20.86 -6.08 14.38
CA PRO A 11 -21.83 -5.65 13.39
C PRO A 11 -23.08 -6.53 13.52
N SER A 12 -24.23 -5.93 13.81
CA SER A 12 -25.55 -6.55 13.78
C SER A 12 -26.02 -6.74 12.34
N GLY A 13 -25.29 -7.56 11.59
CA GLY A 13 -25.74 -8.14 10.32
C GLY A 13 -26.37 -9.49 10.58
N ASP A 14 -27.42 -9.81 9.82
CA ASP A 14 -28.07 -11.12 9.79
C ASP A 14 -27.00 -12.23 9.76
N GLU A 15 -27.10 -13.24 10.64
CA GLU A 15 -26.05 -14.28 10.79
C GLU A 15 -25.86 -15.14 9.52
N SER A 16 -26.75 -14.97 8.55
CA SER A 16 -26.80 -15.59 7.23
C SER A 16 -26.02 -14.84 6.13
N GLU A 17 -25.67 -13.56 6.32
CA GLU A 17 -24.96 -12.82 5.27
C GLU A 17 -23.46 -13.17 5.21
N PRO A 18 -22.89 -13.47 4.02
CA PRO A 18 -21.48 -13.81 3.89
C PRO A 18 -20.58 -12.64 4.28
N ILE A 19 -19.61 -12.91 5.16
CA ILE A 19 -18.63 -11.96 5.65
C ILE A 19 -17.61 -11.71 4.53
N ARG A 20 -17.84 -10.68 3.74
CA ARG A 20 -16.93 -10.23 2.68
C ARG A 20 -15.77 -9.44 3.28
N TRP A 21 -14.54 -9.80 2.91
CA TRP A 21 -13.37 -9.00 3.24
C TRP A 21 -12.58 -8.60 1.99
N ARG A 22 -12.08 -7.38 2.05
CA ARG A 22 -11.18 -6.85 1.03
C ARG A 22 -10.02 -6.16 1.73
N ARG A 23 -8.83 -6.69 1.54
CA ARG A 23 -7.57 -6.16 2.01
C ARG A 23 -6.81 -5.64 0.80
N ASP A 24 -6.82 -4.33 0.62
CA ASP A 24 -5.99 -3.62 -0.34
C ASP A 24 -5.50 -2.30 0.26
N ALA A 25 -4.84 -1.46 -0.53
CA ALA A 25 -4.35 -0.17 -0.06
C ALA A 25 -5.45 0.75 0.51
N SER A 26 -6.73 0.53 0.21
CA SER A 26 -7.83 1.35 0.74
C SER A 26 -8.29 0.90 2.14
N THR A 27 -7.98 -0.33 2.55
CA THR A 27 -8.44 -0.90 3.83
C THR A 27 -7.32 -1.24 4.80
N SER A 28 -6.06 -1.29 4.34
CA SER A 28 -4.91 -1.59 5.19
C SER A 28 -3.80 -0.54 5.09
N ARG A 29 -3.51 0.15 6.20
CA ARG A 29 -2.41 1.13 6.30
C ARG A 29 -1.04 0.57 5.92
N THR A 30 -0.78 -0.71 6.18
CA THR A 30 0.49 -1.35 5.83
C THR A 30 0.61 -1.57 4.33
N VAL A 31 -0.45 -2.10 3.70
CA VAL A 31 -0.50 -2.28 2.24
C VAL A 31 -0.44 -0.92 1.54
N TRP A 32 -1.15 0.06 2.09
CA TRP A 32 -1.10 1.45 1.66
C TRP A 32 0.31 2.03 1.70
N ALA A 33 1.00 1.93 2.84
CA ALA A 33 2.34 2.46 3.00
C ALA A 33 3.36 1.77 2.07
N LEU A 34 3.31 0.43 1.96
CA LEU A 34 4.18 -0.33 1.05
C LEU A 34 3.92 0.03 -0.41
N TRP A 35 2.65 0.18 -0.78
CA TRP A 35 2.26 0.57 -2.13
C TRP A 35 2.65 2.00 -2.47
N SER A 36 2.35 2.97 -1.59
CA SER A 36 2.70 4.38 -1.74
C SER A 36 4.22 4.58 -1.74
N LEU A 37 4.96 3.87 -0.90
CA LEU A 37 6.42 3.88 -0.91
C LEU A 37 6.95 3.34 -2.24
N GLY A 38 6.45 2.18 -2.66
CA GLY A 38 6.85 1.52 -3.89
C GLY A 38 6.61 2.38 -5.13
N VAL A 39 5.34 2.70 -5.41
CA VAL A 39 4.92 3.53 -6.54
C VAL A 39 5.56 4.92 -6.43
N GLY A 40 5.53 5.52 -5.24
CA GLY A 40 6.09 6.83 -4.96
C GLY A 40 7.56 6.93 -5.33
N THR A 41 8.38 5.95 -4.95
CA THR A 41 9.82 5.91 -5.28
C THR A 41 10.07 5.84 -6.78
N PHE A 42 9.30 5.04 -7.52
CA PHE A 42 9.43 4.94 -8.98
C PHE A 42 9.13 6.28 -9.67
N PHE A 43 8.00 6.88 -9.33
CA PHE A 43 7.63 8.18 -9.86
C PHE A 43 8.63 9.26 -9.44
N ALA A 44 9.17 9.21 -8.22
CA ALA A 44 10.20 10.12 -7.76
C ALA A 44 11.47 10.01 -8.61
N ALA A 45 11.98 8.79 -8.82
CA ALA A 45 13.17 8.55 -9.62
C ALA A 45 13.01 9.06 -11.06
N ILE A 46 11.89 8.71 -11.72
CA ILE A 46 11.60 9.16 -13.09
C ILE A 46 11.47 10.69 -13.13
N SER A 47 10.73 11.27 -12.19
CA SER A 47 10.51 12.72 -12.13
C SER A 47 11.81 13.48 -11.89
N ILE A 48 12.69 13.01 -11.00
CA ILE A 48 13.99 13.62 -10.76
C ILE A 48 14.83 13.63 -12.04
N VAL A 49 14.91 12.50 -12.75
CA VAL A 49 15.69 12.39 -13.99
C VAL A 49 15.11 13.32 -15.06
N ALA A 50 13.80 13.27 -15.30
CA ALA A 50 13.14 14.11 -16.28
C ALA A 50 13.29 15.61 -15.94
N PHE A 51 13.08 15.96 -14.67
CA PHE A 51 13.21 17.33 -14.18
C PHE A 51 14.63 17.86 -14.40
N TRP A 52 15.67 17.08 -14.09
CA TRP A 52 17.05 17.48 -14.32
C TRP A 52 17.33 17.75 -15.80
N ARG A 53 16.83 16.89 -16.71
CA ARG A 53 17.00 17.10 -18.16
C ARG A 53 16.35 18.39 -18.64
N VAL A 54 15.13 18.67 -18.17
CA VAL A 54 14.43 19.91 -18.52
C VAL A 54 15.13 21.13 -17.91
N TYR A 55 15.60 21.02 -16.67
CA TYR A 55 16.33 22.07 -15.98
C TYR A 55 17.65 22.41 -16.68
N ASP A 56 18.41 21.41 -17.12
CA ASP A 56 19.65 21.61 -17.89
C ASP A 56 19.41 22.35 -19.20
N LEU A 57 18.36 21.98 -19.94
CA LEU A 57 17.97 22.68 -21.16
C LEU A 57 17.54 24.12 -20.86
N ALA A 58 16.78 24.33 -19.79
CA ALA A 58 16.34 25.65 -19.40
C ALA A 58 17.49 26.55 -18.92
N LEU A 59 18.51 25.99 -18.27
CA LEU A 59 19.72 26.72 -17.90
C LEU A 59 20.45 27.28 -19.11
N GLN A 60 20.53 26.51 -20.21
CA GLN A 60 21.13 26.98 -21.46
C GLN A 60 20.37 28.18 -22.07
N LEU A 61 19.09 28.32 -21.74
CA LEU A 61 18.22 29.41 -22.20
C LEU A 61 18.05 30.53 -21.16
N GLY A 62 18.74 30.46 -20.00
CA GLY A 62 18.58 31.42 -18.90
C GLY A 62 17.25 31.31 -18.13
N LEU A 63 16.47 30.24 -18.36
CA LEU A 63 15.15 30.02 -17.77
C LEU A 63 15.15 29.06 -16.57
N GLY A 64 16.32 28.70 -16.02
CA GLY A 64 16.43 27.73 -14.93
C GLY A 64 15.55 28.06 -13.71
N GLY A 65 15.46 29.34 -13.34
CA GLY A 65 14.61 29.80 -12.24
C GLY A 65 13.11 29.54 -12.47
N VAL A 66 12.64 29.62 -13.71
CA VAL A 66 11.24 29.37 -14.08
C VAL A 66 10.90 27.89 -13.89
N VAL A 67 11.80 26.98 -14.29
CA VAL A 67 11.60 25.53 -14.12
C VAL A 67 11.56 25.15 -12.64
N LEU A 68 12.44 25.73 -11.81
CA LEU A 68 12.41 25.54 -10.36
C LEU A 68 11.09 26.04 -9.74
N ALA A 69 10.65 27.24 -10.12
CA ALA A 69 9.39 27.80 -9.63
C ALA A 69 8.18 26.96 -10.06
N ALA A 70 8.16 26.47 -11.31
CA ALA A 70 7.12 25.60 -11.82
C ALA A 70 7.07 24.27 -11.05
N GLY A 71 8.23 23.63 -10.83
CA GLY A 71 8.31 22.40 -10.03
C GLY A 71 7.84 22.59 -8.59
N ALA A 72 8.28 23.66 -7.93
CA ALA A 72 7.82 24.01 -6.59
C ALA A 72 6.31 24.28 -6.54
N GLY A 73 5.77 24.95 -7.56
CA GLY A 73 4.33 25.19 -7.71
C GLY A 73 3.52 23.90 -7.82
N VAL A 74 3.99 22.92 -8.59
CA VAL A 74 3.35 21.61 -8.70
C VAL A 74 3.34 20.90 -7.35
N ILE A 75 4.48 20.85 -6.66
CA ILE A 75 4.57 20.22 -5.32
C ILE A 75 3.63 20.90 -4.32
N ALA A 76 3.64 22.23 -4.27
CA ALA A 76 2.76 23.00 -3.38
C ALA A 76 1.29 22.75 -3.68
N THR A 77 0.94 22.62 -4.97
CA THR A 77 -0.43 22.31 -5.40
C THR A 77 -0.87 20.93 -4.92
N VAL A 78 -0.03 19.90 -5.10
CA VAL A 78 -0.32 18.54 -4.61
C VAL A 78 -0.47 18.53 -3.09
N LEU A 79 0.42 19.19 -2.35
CA LEU A 79 0.34 19.29 -0.90
C LEU A 79 -0.93 20.03 -0.45
N ALA A 80 -1.31 21.11 -1.13
CA ALA A 80 -2.54 21.84 -0.82
C ALA A 80 -3.79 20.96 -1.01
N PHE A 81 -3.83 20.14 -2.07
CA PHE A 81 -4.91 19.17 -2.28
C PHE A 81 -4.88 18.02 -1.27
N ALA A 82 -3.70 17.51 -0.92
CA ALA A 82 -3.59 16.44 0.06
C ALA A 82 -4.02 16.85 1.48
N LEU A 83 -3.81 18.11 1.85
CA LEU A 83 -4.14 18.63 3.18
C LEU A 83 -5.58 19.13 3.32
N THR A 84 -6.36 19.15 2.23
CA THR A 84 -7.73 19.68 2.25
C THR A 84 -8.76 18.55 2.30
N GLU A 85 -9.70 18.59 3.24
CA GLU A 85 -10.74 17.57 3.42
C GLU A 85 -11.83 17.56 2.32
N ASN A 86 -11.79 18.48 1.35
CA ASN A 86 -12.79 18.69 0.29
C ASN A 86 -12.21 18.70 -1.14
N THR A 87 -11.23 17.84 -1.37
CA THR A 87 -10.49 17.77 -2.64
C THR A 87 -11.36 17.35 -3.82
N GLU A 88 -12.31 16.43 -3.60
CA GLU A 88 -13.18 15.91 -4.65
C GLU A 88 -14.14 16.98 -5.21
N GLN A 89 -14.78 17.77 -4.33
CA GLN A 89 -15.66 18.87 -4.75
C GLN A 89 -14.90 20.00 -5.47
N ARG A 90 -13.63 20.27 -5.08
CA ARG A 90 -12.80 21.28 -5.77
C ARG A 90 -12.32 20.79 -7.12
N LEU A 91 -11.90 19.53 -7.21
CA LEU A 91 -11.50 18.93 -8.49
C LEU A 91 -12.68 18.95 -9.45
N GLN A 92 -13.87 18.54 -9.00
CA GLN A 92 -15.10 18.53 -9.81
C GLN A 92 -15.46 19.92 -10.34
N ARG A 93 -15.18 21.00 -9.60
CA ARG A 93 -15.36 22.39 -10.06
C ARG A 93 -14.31 22.85 -11.08
N LEU A 94 -13.13 22.26 -11.06
CA LEU A 94 -12.06 22.55 -12.03
C LEU A 94 -12.23 21.73 -13.32
N THR A 95 -12.58 20.44 -13.18
CA THR A 95 -12.82 19.53 -14.30
C THR A 95 -14.16 19.78 -14.98
N SER A 96 -15.15 20.39 -14.33
CA SER A 96 -16.37 20.83 -15.02
C SER A 96 -16.13 21.86 -16.13
N ARG A 97 -14.94 22.49 -16.16
CA ARG A 97 -14.51 23.44 -17.20
C ARG A 97 -13.54 22.85 -18.22
N LEU A 98 -13.13 21.59 -18.04
CA LEU A 98 -12.17 20.90 -18.92
C LEU A 98 -12.84 19.65 -19.51
N PRO A 99 -12.55 19.27 -20.77
CA PRO A 99 -13.11 18.08 -21.40
C PRO A 99 -12.37 16.81 -20.92
N VAL A 100 -12.23 16.66 -19.60
CA VAL A 100 -11.52 15.55 -18.97
C VAL A 100 -12.43 15.00 -17.89
N SER A 101 -12.68 13.69 -17.93
CA SER A 101 -13.43 12.98 -16.90
C SER A 101 -12.75 13.19 -15.54
N SER A 102 -13.50 13.73 -14.58
CA SER A 102 -12.97 13.94 -13.23
C SER A 102 -12.63 12.57 -12.62
N PRO A 103 -11.40 12.35 -12.14
CA PRO A 103 -11.13 11.22 -11.26
C PRO A 103 -12.01 11.39 -10.02
N SER A 104 -12.86 10.40 -9.72
CA SER A 104 -13.75 10.39 -8.55
C SER A 104 -13.54 9.12 -7.73
N GLY A 105 -13.79 9.22 -6.42
CA GLY A 105 -13.66 8.15 -5.45
C GLY A 105 -12.23 7.57 -5.38
N ARG A 106 -12.13 6.24 -5.35
CA ARG A 106 -10.89 5.48 -5.09
C ARG A 106 -9.74 5.76 -6.05
N GLY A 107 -10.02 6.23 -7.27
CA GLY A 107 -8.99 6.59 -8.24
C GLY A 107 -8.23 7.86 -7.83
N LEU A 108 -8.94 8.84 -7.27
CA LEU A 108 -8.36 10.10 -6.80
C LEU A 108 -7.53 9.88 -5.53
N GLU A 109 -8.04 9.09 -4.59
CA GLU A 109 -7.31 8.71 -3.36
C GLU A 109 -5.97 8.07 -3.71
N ARG A 110 -5.97 7.04 -4.57
CA ARG A 110 -4.73 6.37 -5.01
C ARG A 110 -3.77 7.31 -5.72
N ALA A 111 -4.27 8.24 -6.54
CA ALA A 111 -3.44 9.21 -7.24
C ALA A 111 -2.78 10.18 -6.25
N THR A 112 -3.54 10.69 -5.27
CA THR A 112 -3.02 11.53 -4.19
C THR A 112 -2.00 10.78 -3.34
N ASP A 113 -2.28 9.53 -2.97
CA ASP A 113 -1.38 8.69 -2.18
C ASP A 113 -0.06 8.40 -2.90
N ALA A 114 -0.11 8.13 -4.21
CA ALA A 114 1.07 7.98 -5.03
C ALA A 114 1.85 9.29 -5.12
N ALA A 115 1.16 10.42 -5.35
CA ALA A 115 1.80 11.73 -5.45
C ALA A 115 2.47 12.16 -4.14
N LEU A 116 1.85 11.89 -2.98
CA LEU A 116 2.46 12.11 -1.66
C LEU A 116 3.70 11.24 -1.45
N GLY A 117 3.61 9.94 -1.76
CA GLY A 117 4.75 9.03 -1.71
C GLY A 117 5.89 9.51 -2.63
N THR A 118 5.55 10.00 -3.81
CA THR A 118 6.51 10.59 -4.76
C THR A 118 7.20 11.82 -4.22
N ILE A 119 6.47 12.76 -3.62
CA ILE A 119 7.06 13.97 -3.03
C ILE A 119 7.98 13.59 -1.87
N ALA A 120 7.55 12.69 -0.98
CA ALA A 120 8.35 12.23 0.15
C ALA A 120 9.65 11.57 -0.32
N MET A 121 9.57 10.66 -1.29
CA MET A 121 10.74 9.98 -1.84
C MET A 121 11.65 10.92 -2.64
N MET A 122 11.07 11.91 -3.36
CA MET A 122 11.86 12.96 -3.99
C MET A 122 12.68 13.73 -2.95
N ALA A 123 12.07 14.14 -1.85
CA ALA A 123 12.76 14.85 -0.78
C ALA A 123 13.92 14.02 -0.21
N ILE A 124 13.70 12.72 0.04
CA ILE A 124 14.75 11.81 0.54
C ILE A 124 15.90 11.68 -0.47
N ILE A 125 15.60 11.34 -1.72
CA ILE A 125 16.61 11.10 -2.76
C ILE A 125 17.41 12.38 -3.04
N VAL A 126 16.73 13.52 -3.23
CA VAL A 126 17.40 14.81 -3.48
C VAL A 126 18.25 15.22 -2.28
N SER A 127 17.76 15.02 -1.04
CA SER A 127 18.54 15.33 0.17
C SER A 127 19.81 14.49 0.25
N LEU A 128 19.74 13.19 -0.06
CA LEU A 128 20.91 12.32 -0.12
C LEU A 128 21.91 12.82 -1.17
N MET A 129 21.43 13.17 -2.38
CA MET A 129 22.30 13.68 -3.44
C MET A 129 22.99 15.00 -3.06
N VAL A 130 22.25 15.94 -2.43
CA VAL A 130 22.79 17.22 -1.96
C VAL A 130 23.81 16.99 -0.84
N ALA A 131 23.49 16.15 0.15
CA ALA A 131 24.40 15.80 1.23
C ALA A 131 25.70 15.19 0.68
N GLY A 132 25.60 14.25 -0.27
CA GLY A 132 26.76 13.66 -0.93
C GLY A 132 27.62 14.68 -1.65
N ARG A 133 26.99 15.65 -2.34
CA ARG A 133 27.71 16.76 -2.99
C ARG A 133 28.44 17.63 -1.97
N VAL A 134 27.78 18.04 -0.89
CA VAL A 134 28.38 18.89 0.17
C VAL A 134 29.56 18.17 0.83
N VAL A 135 29.39 16.90 1.19
CA VAL A 135 30.44 16.08 1.81
C VAL A 135 31.64 15.91 0.89
N SER A 136 31.38 15.68 -0.41
CA SER A 136 32.44 15.54 -1.42
C SER A 136 33.20 16.84 -1.66
N GLN A 137 32.52 17.98 -1.72
CA GLN A 137 33.14 19.29 -1.94
C GLN A 137 33.99 19.73 -0.75
N ASN A 138 33.57 19.39 0.47
CA ASN A 138 34.27 19.77 1.70
C ASN A 138 35.32 18.74 2.15
N GLY A 139 35.51 17.64 1.39
CA GLY A 139 36.50 16.60 1.72
C GLY A 139 36.24 15.86 3.03
N LEU A 140 35.02 15.93 3.59
CA LEU A 140 34.70 15.51 4.97
C LEU A 140 34.84 14.00 5.23
N LEU A 141 34.88 13.19 4.18
CA LEU A 141 35.03 11.73 4.26
C LEU A 141 36.38 11.23 3.68
N GLY A 142 37.42 12.06 3.70
CA GLY A 142 38.79 11.59 3.44
C GLY A 142 39.00 10.87 2.10
N GLY A 143 38.38 11.37 1.02
CA GLY A 143 38.56 10.85 -0.34
C GLY A 143 37.50 9.84 -0.82
N ILE A 144 36.56 9.42 0.04
CA ILE A 144 35.46 8.51 -0.35
C ILE A 144 34.46 9.20 -1.32
N GLY A 145 34.40 10.53 -1.33
CA GLY A 145 33.56 11.32 -2.24
C GLY A 145 32.05 11.14 -2.01
N ALA A 146 31.24 11.42 -3.03
CA ALA A 146 29.77 11.33 -2.96
C ALA A 146 29.20 9.89 -3.08
N GLY A 147 30.06 8.89 -3.33
CA GLY A 147 29.66 7.52 -3.67
C GLY A 147 28.65 6.87 -2.72
N PRO A 148 28.83 6.91 -1.38
CA PRO A 148 27.91 6.29 -0.43
C PRO A 148 26.48 6.86 -0.49
N PHE A 149 26.34 8.16 -0.71
CA PHE A 149 25.04 8.82 -0.76
C PHE A 149 24.28 8.48 -2.05
N THR A 150 24.98 8.44 -3.17
CA THR A 150 24.43 7.97 -4.45
C THR A 150 24.06 6.50 -4.35
N GLY A 151 24.87 5.68 -3.68
CA GLY A 151 24.57 4.26 -3.41
C GLY A 151 23.30 4.07 -2.59
N LEU A 152 23.15 4.83 -1.49
CA LEU A 152 21.94 4.82 -0.67
C LEU A 152 20.70 5.24 -1.46
N ALA A 153 20.82 6.30 -2.27
CA ALA A 153 19.75 6.72 -3.17
C ALA A 153 19.40 5.62 -4.18
N ALA A 154 20.39 4.94 -4.76
CA ALA A 154 20.16 3.85 -5.71
C ALA A 154 19.47 2.64 -5.06
N ILE A 155 19.79 2.31 -3.81
CA ILE A 155 19.19 1.20 -3.04
C ILE A 155 17.69 1.43 -2.79
N THR A 156 17.20 2.68 -2.84
CA THR A 156 15.76 2.95 -2.70
C THR A 156 14.93 2.28 -3.81
N ILE A 157 15.47 2.12 -5.02
CA ILE A 157 14.78 1.50 -6.15
C ILE A 157 14.49 0.00 -5.92
N PRO A 158 15.48 -0.86 -5.61
CA PRO A 158 15.21 -2.27 -5.31
C PRO A 158 14.36 -2.44 -4.04
N LEU A 159 14.50 -1.57 -3.04
CA LEU A 159 13.61 -1.56 -1.86
C LEU A 159 12.16 -1.25 -2.26
N ALA A 160 11.94 -0.32 -3.18
CA ALA A 160 10.62 0.01 -3.70
C ALA A 160 10.00 -1.17 -4.47
N LEU A 161 10.79 -1.90 -5.25
CA LEU A 161 10.33 -3.15 -5.88
C LEU A 161 9.90 -4.17 -4.84
N LEU A 162 10.72 -4.39 -3.81
CA LEU A 162 10.39 -5.30 -2.73
C LEU A 162 9.11 -4.87 -2.01
N ALA A 163 8.94 -3.57 -1.76
CA ALA A 163 7.74 -3.02 -1.14
C ALA A 163 6.49 -3.26 -2.00
N LEU A 164 6.57 -3.09 -3.33
CA LEU A 164 5.47 -3.41 -4.25
C LEU A 164 5.12 -4.89 -4.26
N VAL A 165 6.13 -5.76 -4.29
CA VAL A 165 5.94 -7.21 -4.23
C VAL A 165 5.25 -7.62 -2.92
N LEU A 166 5.72 -7.10 -1.79
CA LEU A 166 5.10 -7.31 -0.49
C LEU A 166 3.66 -6.77 -0.45
N ALA A 167 3.41 -5.58 -0.99
CA ALA A 167 2.06 -5.03 -1.09
C ALA A 167 1.12 -5.93 -1.91
N SER A 168 1.63 -6.53 -3.00
CA SER A 168 0.88 -7.46 -3.81
C SER A 168 0.53 -8.74 -3.04
N PHE A 169 1.49 -9.33 -2.32
CA PHE A 169 1.24 -10.54 -1.52
C PHE A 169 0.35 -10.28 -0.30
N LEU A 170 0.37 -9.06 0.24
CA LEU A 170 -0.49 -8.69 1.37
C LEU A 170 -1.89 -8.29 0.93
N ARG A 171 -2.16 -8.18 -0.38
CA ARG A 171 -3.50 -8.00 -0.90
C ARG A 171 -4.25 -9.31 -0.77
N SER A 172 -5.44 -9.27 -0.17
CA SER A 172 -6.27 -10.46 0.06
C SER A 172 -7.72 -10.06 -0.13
N VAL A 173 -8.45 -10.78 -0.98
CA VAL A 173 -9.86 -10.52 -1.25
C VAL A 173 -10.59 -11.84 -1.18
N GLY A 174 -11.68 -11.88 -0.42
CA GLY A 174 -12.50 -13.07 -0.32
C GLY A 174 -13.82 -12.82 0.41
N ALA A 175 -14.62 -13.88 0.49
CA ALA A 175 -15.86 -13.93 1.23
C ALA A 175 -15.88 -15.21 2.06
N PHE A 176 -16.33 -15.09 3.30
CA PHE A 176 -16.56 -16.23 4.16
C PHE A 176 -18.07 -16.41 4.26
N ASP A 177 -18.55 -17.55 3.77
CA ASP A 177 -19.95 -17.93 3.88
C ASP A 177 -20.09 -18.92 5.03
N ARG A 178 -20.85 -18.52 6.06
CA ARG A 178 -21.06 -19.32 7.26
C ARG A 178 -22.09 -20.44 7.01
N GLU A 179 -23.07 -20.23 6.14
CA GLU A 179 -24.09 -21.23 5.83
C GLU A 179 -23.53 -22.35 4.96
N GLU A 180 -22.74 -21.98 3.96
CA GLU A 180 -22.08 -22.96 3.07
C GLU A 180 -20.83 -23.58 3.69
N GLY A 181 -20.33 -23.03 4.81
CA GLY A 181 -19.09 -23.50 5.43
C GLY A 181 -17.90 -23.34 4.50
N ALA A 182 -17.87 -22.29 3.67
CA ALA A 182 -16.88 -22.14 2.60
C ALA A 182 -16.19 -20.77 2.64
N ILE A 183 -14.88 -20.79 2.37
CA ILE A 183 -14.06 -19.60 2.14
C ILE A 183 -13.86 -19.42 0.65
N TYR A 184 -14.46 -18.38 0.08
CA TYR A 184 -14.25 -17.97 -1.30
C TYR A 184 -13.10 -16.98 -1.40
N LEU A 185 -12.03 -17.36 -2.07
CA LEU A 185 -10.89 -16.51 -2.41
C LEU A 185 -11.09 -16.00 -3.84
N TYR A 186 -10.87 -14.71 -4.04
CA TYR A 186 -10.99 -14.08 -5.36
C TYR A 186 -9.66 -14.02 -6.12
N ASP A 187 -8.53 -14.18 -5.43
CA ASP A 187 -7.19 -14.15 -6.04
C ASP A 187 -6.22 -15.03 -5.23
N PRO A 188 -5.96 -16.29 -5.64
CA PRO A 188 -6.59 -16.98 -6.77
C PRO A 188 -8.09 -17.27 -6.54
N GLU A 189 -8.87 -17.36 -7.62
CA GLU A 189 -10.27 -17.82 -7.56
C GLU A 189 -10.32 -19.26 -7.05
N GLN A 190 -10.68 -19.43 -5.79
CA GLN A 190 -10.71 -20.73 -5.13
C GLN A 190 -11.76 -20.75 -4.02
N ALA A 191 -12.65 -21.75 -4.05
CA ALA A 191 -13.50 -22.06 -2.92
C ALA A 191 -12.80 -23.10 -2.04
N VAL A 192 -12.68 -22.82 -0.75
CA VAL A 192 -12.16 -23.74 0.25
C VAL A 192 -13.30 -24.13 1.17
N ASP A 193 -13.73 -25.38 1.03
CA ASP A 193 -14.70 -26.00 1.94
C ASP A 193 -14.04 -26.17 3.33
N LEU A 194 -14.73 -25.78 4.41
CA LEU A 194 -14.22 -25.91 5.77
C LEU A 194 -14.35 -27.34 6.29
N ASP A 195 -15.21 -28.18 5.71
CA ASP A 195 -15.38 -29.58 6.12
C ASP A 195 -14.15 -30.43 5.85
N VAL A 196 -13.25 -29.98 4.96
CA VAL A 196 -11.97 -30.63 4.68
C VAL A 196 -10.82 -30.13 5.56
N ILE A 197 -11.10 -29.26 6.53
CA ILE A 197 -10.09 -28.66 7.43
C ILE A 197 -10.16 -29.33 8.81
N GLU A 198 -9.06 -29.94 9.22
CA GLU A 198 -8.91 -30.62 10.52
C GLU A 198 -8.66 -29.62 11.66
N ALA A 199 -7.83 -28.61 11.40
CA ALA A 199 -7.42 -27.65 12.41
C ALA A 199 -7.06 -26.31 11.80
N VAL A 200 -7.34 -25.26 12.56
CA VAL A 200 -6.99 -23.89 12.23
C VAL A 200 -6.09 -23.34 13.33
N SER A 201 -4.91 -22.84 12.93
CA SER A 201 -4.04 -22.09 13.84
C SER A 201 -4.04 -20.62 13.46
N ILE A 202 -4.40 -19.75 14.41
CA ILE A 202 -4.41 -18.31 14.20
C ILE A 202 -3.15 -17.69 14.80
N ARG A 203 -2.41 -16.95 13.98
CA ARG A 203 -1.33 -16.08 14.45
C ARG A 203 -1.63 -14.63 14.10
N GLN A 204 -1.82 -13.80 15.11
CA GLN A 204 -2.04 -12.37 14.91
C GLN A 204 -0.71 -11.62 14.74
N VAL A 205 -0.63 -10.75 13.73
CA VAL A 205 0.52 -9.88 13.46
C VAL A 205 0.00 -8.46 13.22
N GLY A 206 -0.01 -7.64 14.27
CA GLY A 206 -0.58 -6.29 14.20
C GLY A 206 -2.08 -6.33 13.91
N SER A 207 -2.53 -5.64 12.85
CA SER A 207 -3.94 -5.58 12.44
C SER A 207 -4.40 -6.76 11.56
N VAL A 208 -3.66 -7.87 11.56
CA VAL A 208 -3.87 -8.99 10.63
C VAL A 208 -3.83 -10.31 11.38
N ALA A 209 -4.59 -11.29 10.88
CA ALA A 209 -4.52 -12.67 11.33
C ALA A 209 -4.02 -13.55 10.18
N VAL A 210 -3.01 -14.37 10.48
CA VAL A 210 -2.53 -15.42 9.58
C VAL A 210 -3.15 -16.72 10.06
N LEU A 211 -4.06 -17.27 9.27
CA LEU A 211 -4.57 -18.62 9.48
C LEU A 211 -3.61 -19.61 8.83
N THR A 212 -3.24 -20.64 9.58
CA THR A 212 -2.65 -21.86 9.04
C THR A 212 -3.71 -22.93 9.07
N LEU A 213 -4.05 -23.46 7.88
CA LEU A 213 -5.10 -24.45 7.69
C LEU A 213 -4.44 -25.83 7.56
N THR A 214 -4.87 -26.77 8.40
CA THR A 214 -4.49 -28.19 8.33
C THR A 214 -5.63 -28.94 7.69
N TYR A 215 -5.36 -29.65 6.59
CA TYR A 215 -6.39 -30.37 5.83
C TYR A 215 -6.50 -31.82 6.29
N ILE A 216 -7.72 -32.37 6.26
CA ILE A 216 -7.99 -33.78 6.51
C ILE A 216 -7.37 -34.61 5.38
N GLU A 217 -6.62 -35.65 5.75
CA GLU A 217 -6.10 -36.63 4.79
C GLU A 217 -7.17 -37.71 4.55
N ARG A 218 -8.05 -37.52 3.55
CA ARG A 218 -9.02 -38.54 3.13
C ARG A 218 -8.35 -39.52 2.15
N ASP A 219 -8.37 -40.80 2.49
CA ASP A 219 -7.94 -41.92 1.63
C ASP A 219 -6.53 -41.78 1.01
N GLY A 220 -5.58 -41.20 1.75
CA GLY A 220 -4.21 -40.97 1.29
C GLY A 220 -4.08 -40.01 0.10
N THR A 221 -5.14 -39.27 -0.20
CA THR A 221 -5.18 -38.32 -1.33
C THR A 221 -5.05 -36.90 -0.80
N TYR A 222 -4.06 -36.17 -1.31
CA TYR A 222 -3.77 -34.80 -0.90
C TYR A 222 -4.88 -33.84 -1.36
N VAL A 223 -5.54 -33.17 -0.41
CA VAL A 223 -6.52 -32.10 -0.71
C VAL A 223 -5.75 -30.83 -1.09
N ALA A 224 -5.95 -30.36 -2.32
CA ALA A 224 -5.31 -29.15 -2.82
C ALA A 224 -6.00 -27.91 -2.26
N GLY A 225 -5.28 -27.13 -1.46
CA GLY A 225 -5.78 -25.88 -0.90
C GLY A 225 -4.69 -24.99 -0.32
N PRO A 226 -4.97 -23.70 -0.10
CA PRO A 226 -4.04 -22.77 0.52
C PRO A 226 -3.80 -23.20 1.97
N ARG A 227 -2.53 -23.43 2.33
CA ARG A 227 -2.15 -23.79 3.72
C ARG A 227 -2.07 -22.59 4.65
N ARG A 228 -1.92 -21.40 4.08
CA ARG A 228 -1.81 -20.15 4.84
C ARG A 228 -2.68 -19.10 4.19
N LEU A 229 -3.52 -18.46 5.00
CA LEU A 229 -4.40 -17.39 4.56
C LEU A 229 -4.23 -16.17 5.45
N VAL A 230 -4.16 -14.99 4.83
CA VAL A 230 -4.10 -13.72 5.56
C VAL A 230 -5.46 -13.05 5.46
N VAL A 231 -6.12 -12.88 6.61
CA VAL A 231 -7.47 -12.28 6.69
C VAL A 231 -7.56 -11.30 7.88
N PRO A 232 -8.63 -10.48 7.95
CA PRO A 232 -8.90 -9.66 9.12
C PRO A 232 -9.17 -10.52 10.38
N PRO A 233 -8.79 -10.07 11.59
CA PRO A 233 -8.98 -10.86 12.81
C PRO A 233 -10.41 -11.36 13.05
N ALA A 234 -11.43 -10.56 12.72
CA ALA A 234 -12.83 -10.96 12.84
C ALA A 234 -13.19 -12.17 11.96
N VAL A 235 -12.66 -12.24 10.74
CA VAL A 235 -12.86 -13.39 9.83
C VAL A 235 -12.12 -14.61 10.36
N ALA A 236 -10.92 -14.42 10.93
CA ALA A 236 -10.14 -15.52 11.47
C ALA A 236 -10.84 -16.21 12.64
N VAL A 237 -11.44 -15.42 13.55
CA VAL A 237 -12.26 -15.93 14.67
C VAL A 237 -13.49 -16.65 14.14
N ALA A 238 -14.23 -16.05 13.20
CA ALA A 238 -15.43 -16.68 12.65
C ALA A 238 -15.17 -18.03 11.94
N VAL A 239 -14.04 -18.15 11.24
CA VAL A 239 -13.61 -19.41 10.62
C VAL A 239 -13.25 -20.45 11.67
N GLN A 240 -12.54 -20.06 12.74
CA GLN A 240 -12.20 -20.97 13.82
C GLN A 240 -13.46 -21.49 14.53
N ASP A 241 -14.43 -20.61 14.82
CA ASP A 241 -15.69 -20.98 15.47
C ASP A 241 -16.44 -22.06 14.67
N VAL A 242 -16.50 -21.94 13.34
CA VAL A 242 -17.16 -22.93 12.48
C VAL A 242 -16.42 -24.25 12.43
N VAL A 243 -15.09 -24.24 12.29
CA VAL A 243 -14.28 -25.48 12.28
C VAL A 243 -14.34 -26.19 13.63
N GLU A 244 -14.38 -25.46 14.75
CA GLU A 244 -14.58 -26.06 16.08
C GLU A 244 -15.99 -26.61 16.26
N SER A 245 -17.02 -26.00 15.65
CA SER A 245 -18.40 -26.49 15.71
C SER A 245 -18.67 -27.73 14.86
N ASN A 246 -17.90 -27.95 13.79
CA ASN A 246 -17.99 -29.14 12.92
C ASN A 246 -17.27 -30.36 13.50
N ARG A 247 -16.61 -30.23 14.66
CA ARG A 247 -15.88 -31.30 15.35
C ARG A 247 -16.71 -31.95 16.45
#